data_AF-A0A9P9QVE0-F1
#
_entry.id   AF-A0A9P9QVE0-F1
#
_cell.length_a   1.000
_cell.length_b   1.000
_cell.length_c   1.000
_cell.angle_alpha   90.00
_cell.angle_beta   90.00
_cell.angle_gamma   90.00
#
_symmetry.space_group_name_H-M   'P 1'
#
loop_
_entity.id
_entity.type
_entity.pdbx_description
1 polymer ?
#
loop_
_entity_poly.entity_id
_entity_poly.type
_entity_poly.pdbx_seq_one_letter_code
_entity_poly.pdbx_strand_id
1 'polypeptide(L)'
;MDATTYDFESFDCESKGVPRPLGNPDWAALFAILSHQWFSRIWVVQELLVARRSIMWRGVLDLDTDIILWVAMQIGRHRDLYESFDIFMGSLLSSALMARNIATGYLEYQRLGPLSIYDTISRYNGMEATDPRDRYFALAGISRLDAGFVNYEKSYRDVACLVGKMALLGFPEYRVEPGGVEVLVFTEKPEAHRFLIEWLAFHANPQNHNLGLPSWIPDLISPHSPGLIMSGFYNTLHMQGGKEIPAPEVRLRQGTRFQWSGSSLPPWILPVPDVRRRSISYD
;
A
#
# COMPACT_ATOMS: atom_id res chain seq x y z
N MET A 1 4.30 -12.95 16.26
CA MET A 1 2.88 -13.00 16.64
C MET A 1 2.10 -12.57 15.42
N ASP A 2 1.63 -13.58 14.71
CA ASP A 2 1.00 -13.44 13.41
C ASP A 2 -0.38 -12.79 13.56
N ALA A 3 -0.63 -11.76 12.77
CA ALA A 3 -1.92 -11.08 12.68
C ALA A 3 -2.92 -11.90 11.85
N THR A 4 -3.13 -13.17 12.20
CA THR A 4 -3.91 -14.13 11.39
C THR A 4 -5.17 -14.65 12.06
N THR A 5 -5.58 -14.10 13.20
CA THR A 5 -6.87 -14.41 13.81
C THR A 5 -7.49 -13.11 14.32
N TYR A 6 -8.65 -12.73 13.76
CA TYR A 6 -9.48 -11.70 14.35
C TYR A 6 -10.03 -12.23 15.68
N ASP A 7 -9.25 -12.06 16.74
CA ASP A 7 -9.72 -12.29 18.09
C ASP A 7 -10.63 -11.11 18.45
N PHE A 8 -11.89 -11.20 18.06
CA PHE A 8 -12.91 -10.19 18.35
C PHE A 8 -13.38 -10.31 19.80
N GLU A 9 -12.45 -10.25 20.76
CA GLU A 9 -12.85 -10.08 22.16
C GLU A 9 -13.52 -8.71 22.32
N SER A 10 -14.56 -8.64 23.14
CA SER A 10 -15.18 -7.37 23.53
C SER A 10 -14.19 -6.54 24.36
N PHE A 11 -14.19 -5.23 24.17
CA PHE A 11 -13.42 -4.33 25.02
C PHE A 11 -14.10 -4.18 26.38
N ASP A 12 -13.57 -4.86 27.39
CA ASP A 12 -14.09 -4.81 28.75
C ASP A 12 -13.87 -3.42 29.38
N CYS A 13 -14.84 -2.53 29.15
CA CYS A 13 -14.83 -1.17 29.67
C CYS A 13 -14.79 -1.15 31.20
N GLU A 14 -15.46 -2.09 31.86
CA GLU A 14 -15.60 -2.12 33.32
C GLU A 14 -14.28 -2.47 34.00
N SER A 15 -13.57 -3.52 33.55
CA SER A 15 -12.24 -3.83 34.12
C SER A 15 -11.19 -2.78 33.79
N LYS A 16 -11.38 -2.00 32.72
CA LYS A 16 -10.52 -0.87 32.34
C LYS A 16 -10.91 0.45 33.03
N GLY A 17 -12.01 0.48 33.79
CA GLY A 17 -12.47 1.68 34.49
C GLY A 17 -12.94 2.81 33.57
N VAL A 18 -13.39 2.49 32.35
CA VAL A 18 -13.90 3.47 31.38
C VAL A 18 -15.41 3.28 31.16
N PRO A 19 -16.17 4.34 30.83
CA PRO A 19 -17.59 4.20 30.56
C PRO A 19 -17.84 3.38 29.29
N ARG A 20 -19.01 2.76 29.19
CA ARG A 20 -19.45 2.10 27.95
C ARG A 20 -19.64 3.15 26.84
N PRO A 21 -19.35 2.83 25.55
CA PRO A 21 -19.39 3.82 24.48
C PRO A 21 -20.78 4.36 24.15
N LEU A 22 -21.80 3.50 24.16
CA LEU A 22 -23.13 3.87 23.69
C LEU A 22 -23.77 4.92 24.61
N GLY A 23 -24.14 6.07 24.04
CA GLY A 23 -24.77 7.17 24.77
C GLY A 23 -23.81 8.00 25.63
N ASN A 24 -22.51 7.71 25.62
CA ASN A 24 -21.51 8.49 26.35
C ASN A 24 -20.93 9.63 25.48
N PRO A 25 -20.96 10.88 25.96
CA PRO A 25 -20.50 12.04 25.17
C PRO A 25 -18.99 12.07 24.94
N ASP A 26 -18.19 11.48 25.82
CA ASP A 26 -16.72 11.46 25.68
C ASP A 26 -16.30 10.50 24.56
N TRP A 27 -16.95 9.34 24.49
CA TRP A 27 -16.79 8.42 23.36
C TRP A 27 -17.25 9.03 22.03
N ALA A 28 -18.37 9.75 22.02
CA ALA A 28 -18.82 10.50 20.85
C ALA A 28 -17.78 11.55 20.40
N ALA A 29 -17.18 12.28 21.35
CA ALA A 29 -16.13 13.25 21.05
C ALA A 29 -14.88 12.57 20.45
N LEU A 30 -14.47 11.44 21.02
CA LEU A 30 -13.36 10.63 20.53
C LEU A 30 -13.62 10.10 19.11
N PHE A 31 -14.80 9.53 18.86
CA PHE A 31 -15.20 9.08 17.53
C PHE A 31 -15.19 10.23 16.53
N ALA A 32 -15.62 11.43 16.93
CA ALA A 32 -15.52 12.62 16.10
C ALA A 32 -14.07 13.06 15.83
N ILE A 33 -13.09 12.75 16.69
CA ILE A 33 -11.66 13.00 16.41
C ILE A 33 -11.20 12.04 15.32
N LEU A 34 -11.44 10.74 15.51
CA LEU A 34 -10.96 9.67 14.63
C LEU A 34 -11.65 9.65 13.27
N SER A 35 -12.84 10.23 13.17
CA SER A 35 -13.59 10.35 11.91
C SER A 35 -13.24 11.61 11.11
N HIS A 36 -12.31 12.42 11.60
CA HIS A 36 -11.97 13.67 10.94
C HIS A 36 -11.33 13.40 9.57
N GLN A 37 -11.71 14.18 8.56
CA GLN A 37 -11.19 14.12 7.17
C GLN A 37 -9.66 14.26 7.05
N TRP A 38 -8.97 14.62 8.13
CA TRP A 38 -7.51 14.59 8.12
C TRP A 38 -7.00 13.16 7.98
N PHE A 39 -7.62 12.19 8.65
CA PHE A 39 -7.26 10.77 8.55
C PHE A 39 -7.55 10.14 7.18
N SER A 40 -8.34 10.77 6.30
CA SER A 40 -8.56 10.25 4.94
C SER A 40 -7.44 10.60 3.97
N ARG A 41 -6.57 11.58 4.27
CA ARG A 41 -5.56 12.09 3.34
C ARG A 41 -4.35 11.16 3.25
N ILE A 42 -3.96 10.76 2.05
CA ILE A 42 -2.82 9.83 1.86
C ILE A 42 -1.49 10.37 2.44
N TRP A 43 -1.26 11.68 2.35
CA TRP A 43 -0.03 12.32 2.87
C TRP A 43 0.13 12.18 4.38
N VAL A 44 -0.96 12.06 5.13
CA VAL A 44 -0.93 11.92 6.59
C VAL A 44 -0.19 10.64 7.00
N VAL A 45 -0.22 9.61 6.17
CA VAL A 45 0.53 8.38 6.40
C VAL A 45 2.02 8.69 6.55
N GLN A 46 2.63 9.36 5.57
CA GLN A 46 4.05 9.69 5.62
C GLN A 46 4.35 10.71 6.71
N GLU A 47 3.49 11.72 6.88
CA GLU A 47 3.62 12.76 7.91
C GLU A 47 3.70 12.15 9.31
N LEU A 48 2.95 11.08 9.59
CA LEU A 48 2.98 10.40 10.88
C LEU A 48 4.09 9.35 10.99
N LEU A 49 4.23 8.48 9.99
CA LEU A 49 5.13 7.32 10.08
C LEU A 49 6.61 7.72 10.07
N VAL A 50 6.96 8.77 9.32
CA VAL A 50 8.37 9.19 9.14
C VAL A 50 8.76 10.30 10.13
N ALA A 51 7.79 10.93 10.81
CA ALA A 51 8.09 12.00 11.75
C ALA A 51 8.93 11.49 12.92
N ARG A 52 9.93 12.30 13.31
CA ARG A 52 10.71 12.07 14.55
C ARG A 52 9.87 12.33 15.80
N ARG A 53 8.90 13.24 15.71
CA ARG A 53 7.94 13.59 16.75
C ARG A 53 6.68 14.10 16.09
N SER A 54 5.54 13.55 16.46
CA SER A 54 4.21 13.92 15.98
C SER A 54 3.38 14.48 17.14
N ILE A 55 2.64 15.55 16.89
CA ILE A 55 1.72 16.15 17.85
C ILE A 55 0.39 16.34 17.11
N MET A 56 -0.71 15.91 17.71
CA MET A 56 -2.04 16.06 17.12
C MET A 56 -2.79 17.20 17.78
N TRP A 57 -3.23 18.18 16.99
CA TRP A 57 -4.02 19.30 17.48
C TRP A 57 -5.47 19.23 16.99
N ARG A 58 -6.40 19.52 17.91
CA ARG A 58 -7.81 19.75 17.56
C ARG A 58 -8.34 20.96 18.30
N GLY A 59 -8.43 22.09 17.61
CA GLY A 59 -8.78 23.36 18.24
C GLY A 59 -7.71 23.75 19.28
N VAL A 60 -8.09 23.80 20.56
CA VAL A 60 -7.17 24.10 21.68
C VAL A 60 -6.60 22.84 22.33
N LEU A 61 -7.02 21.64 21.89
CA LEU A 61 -6.54 20.39 22.45
C LEU A 61 -5.18 20.02 21.85
N ASP A 62 -4.24 19.72 22.74
CA ASP A 62 -2.96 19.07 22.44
C ASP A 62 -3.10 17.58 22.80
N LEU A 63 -3.10 16.72 21.78
CA LEU A 63 -3.35 15.30 21.90
C LEU A 63 -2.05 14.52 21.64
N ASP A 64 -1.75 13.59 22.55
CA ASP A 64 -0.67 12.65 22.36
C ASP A 64 -0.99 11.71 21.19
N THR A 65 -0.15 11.77 20.16
CA THR A 65 -0.31 10.98 18.94
C THR A 65 -0.37 9.48 19.21
N ASP A 66 0.50 8.98 20.09
CA ASP A 66 0.59 7.54 20.37
C ASP A 66 -0.69 7.06 21.06
N ILE A 67 -1.27 7.88 21.94
CA ILE A 67 -2.57 7.59 22.57
C ILE A 67 -3.69 7.55 21.53
N ILE A 68 -3.77 8.55 20.64
CA ILE A 68 -4.83 8.61 19.62
C ILE A 68 -4.74 7.41 18.67
N LEU A 69 -3.55 7.07 18.19
CA LEU A 69 -3.33 5.91 17.32
C LEU A 69 -3.62 4.61 18.05
N TRP A 70 -3.22 4.49 19.32
CA TRP A 70 -3.53 3.31 20.14
C TRP A 70 -5.05 3.11 20.29
N VAL A 71 -5.81 4.18 20.55
CA VAL A 71 -7.28 4.10 20.65
C VAL A 71 -7.90 3.71 19.30
N ALA A 72 -7.42 4.27 18.19
CA ALA A 72 -7.88 3.89 16.85
C ALA A 72 -7.67 2.39 16.59
N MET A 73 -6.55 1.83 17.07
CA MET A 73 -6.33 0.38 17.01
C MET A 73 -7.28 -0.41 17.90
N GLN A 74 -7.56 0.04 19.13
CA GLN A 74 -8.51 -0.68 20.00
C GLN A 74 -9.89 -0.75 19.35
N ILE A 75 -10.38 0.34 18.78
CA ILE A 75 -11.67 0.37 18.06
C ILE A 75 -11.66 -0.62 16.89
N GLY A 76 -10.55 -0.72 16.15
CA GLY A 76 -10.43 -1.67 15.04
C GLY A 76 -10.20 -3.13 15.44
N ARG A 77 -9.90 -3.42 16.71
CA ARG A 77 -9.65 -4.79 17.22
C ARG A 77 -10.86 -5.35 17.97
N HIS A 78 -11.61 -4.49 18.64
CA HIS A 78 -12.72 -4.89 19.50
C HIS A 78 -14.07 -4.66 18.82
N ARG A 79 -14.85 -5.73 18.66
CA ARG A 79 -16.09 -5.72 17.89
C ARG A 79 -17.13 -4.74 18.45
N ASP A 80 -17.28 -4.69 19.76
CA ASP A 80 -18.24 -3.83 20.45
C ASP A 80 -17.88 -2.34 20.33
N LEU A 81 -16.58 -2.00 20.36
CA LEU A 81 -16.12 -0.64 20.07
C LEU A 81 -16.35 -0.27 18.60
N TYR A 82 -16.07 -1.19 17.67
CA TYR A 82 -16.30 -1.00 16.26
C TYR A 82 -17.80 -0.80 15.95
N GLU A 83 -18.68 -1.63 16.51
CA GLU A 83 -20.13 -1.51 16.37
C GLU A 83 -20.63 -0.17 16.97
N SER A 84 -20.08 0.25 18.11
CA SER A 84 -20.42 1.55 18.72
C SER A 84 -19.99 2.73 17.84
N PHE A 85 -18.82 2.62 17.21
CA PHE A 85 -18.33 3.61 16.26
C PHE A 85 -19.23 3.71 15.02
N ASP A 86 -19.61 2.56 14.44
CA ASP A 86 -20.51 2.50 13.29
C ASP A 86 -21.89 3.11 13.59
N ILE A 87 -22.44 2.82 14.77
CA ILE A 87 -23.70 3.43 15.25
C ILE A 87 -23.56 4.96 15.32
N PHE A 88 -22.45 5.46 15.86
CA PHE A 88 -22.20 6.90 15.96
C PHE A 88 -22.11 7.58 14.60
N MET A 89 -21.45 6.94 13.63
CA MET A 89 -21.28 7.50 12.29
C MET A 89 -22.54 7.50 11.43
N GLY A 90 -23.60 6.79 11.84
CA GLY A 90 -24.87 6.71 11.12
C GLY A 90 -24.78 6.07 9.73
N SER A 91 -23.60 5.55 9.35
CA SER A 91 -23.31 4.82 8.11
C SER A 91 -21.90 4.21 8.18
N LEU A 92 -21.62 3.19 7.36
CA LEU A 92 -20.30 2.55 7.16
C LEU A 92 -19.27 3.46 6.46
N LEU A 93 -19.16 4.74 6.85
CA LEU A 93 -18.19 5.65 6.24
C LEU A 93 -16.76 5.39 6.75
N SER A 94 -15.83 5.30 5.80
CA SER A 94 -14.50 4.69 5.83
C SER A 94 -13.44 5.30 6.77
N SER A 95 -13.72 6.39 7.48
CA SER A 95 -12.66 7.23 8.07
C SER A 95 -11.97 6.64 9.32
N ALA A 96 -12.66 5.97 10.24
CA ALA A 96 -11.97 5.30 11.37
C ALA A 96 -11.21 4.04 10.94
N LEU A 97 -11.62 3.39 9.85
CA LEU A 97 -10.79 2.36 9.22
C LEU A 97 -9.47 2.97 8.73
N MET A 98 -9.48 4.20 8.21
CA MET A 98 -8.24 4.88 7.83
C MET A 98 -7.37 5.22 9.06
N ALA A 99 -7.95 5.78 10.12
CA ALA A 99 -7.21 6.04 11.36
C ALA A 99 -6.59 4.76 11.95
N ARG A 100 -7.34 3.66 11.94
CA ARG A 100 -6.85 2.31 12.31
C ARG A 100 -5.74 1.83 11.39
N ASN A 101 -5.88 1.97 10.07
CA ASN A 101 -4.88 1.54 9.09
C ASN A 101 -3.57 2.33 9.26
N ILE A 102 -3.66 3.64 9.48
CA ILE A 102 -2.55 4.52 9.84
C ILE A 102 -1.90 4.04 11.13
N ALA A 103 -2.67 3.82 12.20
CA ALA A 103 -2.13 3.38 13.49
C ALA A 103 -1.42 2.02 13.41
N THR A 104 -2.02 1.06 12.70
CA THR A 104 -1.42 -0.26 12.47
C THR A 104 -0.12 -0.13 11.67
N GLY A 105 -0.14 0.68 10.61
CA GLY A 105 1.03 0.98 9.82
C GLY A 105 2.13 1.73 10.58
N TYR A 106 1.77 2.63 11.50
CA TYR A 106 2.70 3.35 12.35
C TYR A 106 3.50 2.40 13.25
N LEU A 107 2.83 1.52 13.97
CA LEU A 107 3.52 0.54 14.83
C LEU A 107 4.37 -0.44 14.02
N GLU A 108 3.85 -0.91 12.87
CA GLU A 108 4.63 -1.81 12.01
C GLU A 108 5.86 -1.12 11.42
N TYR A 109 5.73 0.13 10.97
CA TYR A 109 6.84 0.91 10.43
C TYR A 109 7.90 1.17 11.51
N GLN A 110 7.51 1.49 12.74
CA GLN A 110 8.46 1.62 13.85
C GLN A 110 9.22 0.32 14.15
N ARG A 111 8.58 -0.84 13.96
CA ARG A 111 9.16 -2.15 14.24
C ARG A 111 10.03 -2.69 13.10
N LEU A 112 9.58 -2.54 11.85
CA LEU A 112 10.15 -3.19 10.67
C LEU A 112 10.87 -2.22 9.72
N GLY A 113 10.63 -0.91 9.88
CA GLY A 113 11.07 0.10 8.92
C GLY A 113 10.24 0.10 7.63
N PRO A 114 10.81 0.64 6.53
CA PRO A 114 10.13 0.70 5.24
C PRO A 114 9.72 -0.66 4.67
N LEU A 115 8.48 -0.75 4.22
CA LEU A 115 7.89 -1.95 3.61
C LEU A 115 8.02 -1.93 2.08
N SER A 116 7.58 -2.99 1.41
CA SER A 116 7.44 -2.93 -0.04
C SER A 116 6.36 -1.93 -0.43
N ILE A 117 6.47 -1.32 -1.62
CA ILE A 117 5.45 -0.38 -2.12
C ILE A 117 4.06 -1.04 -2.21
N TYR A 118 4.00 -2.36 -2.36
CA TYR A 118 2.76 -3.09 -2.36
C TYR A 118 2.08 -3.13 -1.00
N ASP A 119 2.83 -3.44 0.04
CA ASP A 119 2.30 -3.55 1.41
C ASP A 119 1.77 -2.20 1.87
N THR A 120 2.42 -1.12 1.45
CA THR A 120 1.98 0.25 1.74
C THR A 120 0.73 0.60 0.92
N ILE A 121 0.72 0.41 -0.41
CA ILE A 121 -0.46 0.72 -1.23
C ILE A 121 -1.69 -0.09 -0.80
N SER A 122 -1.53 -1.38 -0.53
CA SER A 122 -2.64 -2.25 -0.14
C SER A 122 -3.27 -1.84 1.19
N ARG A 123 -2.47 -1.27 2.10
CA ARG A 123 -2.92 -0.84 3.43
C ARG A 123 -3.65 0.50 3.40
N TYR A 124 -3.22 1.40 2.53
CA TYR A 124 -3.70 2.79 2.45
C TYR A 124 -4.58 3.03 1.23
N ASN A 125 -5.11 1.94 0.65
CA ASN A 125 -6.05 2.00 -0.45
C ASN A 125 -7.31 2.78 -0.05
N GLY A 126 -7.87 3.57 -0.96
CA GLY A 126 -9.06 4.38 -0.75
C GLY A 126 -8.82 5.71 -0.05
N MET A 127 -7.58 6.00 0.36
CA MET A 127 -7.22 7.31 0.90
C MET A 127 -7.24 8.39 -0.19
N GLU A 128 -7.60 9.60 0.23
CA GLU A 128 -7.82 10.75 -0.62
C GLU A 128 -6.50 11.40 -1.03
N ALA A 129 -6.47 11.81 -2.29
CA ALA A 129 -5.35 12.49 -2.91
C ALA A 129 -5.90 13.52 -3.91
N THR A 130 -5.45 14.77 -3.81
CA THR A 130 -5.83 15.83 -4.77
C THR A 130 -5.16 15.59 -6.12
N ASP A 131 -3.85 15.35 -6.11
CA ASP A 131 -3.14 14.87 -7.29
C ASP A 131 -3.22 13.33 -7.32
N PRO A 132 -3.70 12.71 -8.41
CA PRO A 132 -3.81 11.26 -8.47
C PRO A 132 -2.47 10.52 -8.35
N ARG A 133 -1.34 11.18 -8.59
CA ARG A 133 0.02 10.63 -8.40
C ARG A 133 0.39 10.49 -6.92
N ASP A 134 -0.18 11.30 -6.05
CA ASP A 134 0.14 11.29 -4.62
C ASP A 134 -0.26 9.98 -3.94
N ARG A 135 -1.17 9.23 -4.54
CA ARG A 135 -1.51 7.85 -4.14
C ARG A 135 -0.31 6.91 -4.16
N TYR A 136 0.69 7.22 -4.98
CA TYR A 136 1.96 6.50 -5.05
C TYR A 136 3.08 7.27 -4.34
N PHE A 137 3.17 8.58 -4.57
CA PHE A 137 4.28 9.40 -4.07
C PHE A 137 4.27 9.57 -2.55
N ALA A 138 3.11 9.74 -1.93
CA ALA A 138 3.00 9.83 -0.47
C ALA A 138 3.43 8.53 0.23
N LEU A 139 3.43 7.40 -0.49
CA LEU A 139 3.85 6.12 0.06
C LEU A 139 5.33 5.81 -0.21
N ALA A 140 6.01 6.62 -1.04
CA ALA A 140 7.39 6.38 -1.40
C ALA A 140 8.33 6.47 -0.18
N GLY A 141 8.14 7.47 0.68
CA GLY A 141 8.97 7.69 1.86
C GLY A 141 8.84 6.66 2.97
N ILE A 142 7.78 5.83 2.94
CA ILE A 142 7.56 4.70 3.86
C ILE A 142 7.76 3.35 3.18
N SER A 143 8.18 3.37 1.91
CA SER A 143 8.46 2.19 1.10
C SER A 143 9.97 2.10 0.80
N ARG A 144 10.44 0.93 0.36
CA ARG A 144 11.83 0.72 -0.09
C ARG A 144 12.08 1.28 -1.50
N LEU A 145 11.57 2.48 -1.79
CA LEU A 145 11.76 3.16 -3.06
C LEU A 145 12.85 4.23 -2.94
N ASP A 146 13.68 4.35 -3.97
CA ASP A 146 14.60 5.48 -4.08
C ASP A 146 13.86 6.82 -4.15
N ALA A 147 14.49 7.88 -3.62
CA ALA A 147 13.91 9.23 -3.58
C ALA A 147 13.53 9.75 -4.98
N GLY A 148 14.26 9.35 -6.03
CA GLY A 148 13.98 9.71 -7.41
C GLY A 148 12.69 9.09 -7.98
N PHE A 149 11.99 8.24 -7.22
CA PHE A 149 10.66 7.76 -7.60
C PHE A 149 9.63 8.89 -7.64
N VAL A 150 9.75 9.87 -6.73
CA VAL A 150 8.84 11.02 -6.67
C VAL A 150 9.23 12.02 -7.76
N ASN A 151 8.52 11.97 -8.88
CA ASN A 151 8.78 12.83 -10.03
C ASN A 151 7.48 13.37 -10.63
N TYR A 152 7.17 14.65 -10.34
CA TYR A 152 5.98 15.33 -10.86
C TYR A 152 6.08 15.75 -12.34
N GLU A 153 7.22 15.54 -13.01
CA GLU A 153 7.32 15.67 -14.47
C GLU A 153 6.71 14.46 -15.20
N LYS A 154 6.52 13.33 -14.48
CA LYS A 154 5.80 12.17 -14.99
C LYS A 154 4.30 12.39 -14.92
N SER A 155 3.61 11.96 -15.97
CA SER A 155 2.16 11.93 -15.96
C SER A 155 1.66 10.88 -14.97
N TYR A 156 0.42 11.03 -14.48
CA TYR A 156 -0.23 10.00 -13.66
C TYR A 156 -0.19 8.62 -14.31
N ARG A 157 -0.43 8.58 -15.63
CA ARG A 157 -0.38 7.35 -16.42
C ARG A 157 0.98 6.67 -16.35
N ASP A 158 2.07 7.44 -16.45
CA ASP A 158 3.43 6.88 -16.45
C ASP A 158 3.78 6.31 -15.07
N VAL A 159 3.41 7.00 -13.99
CA VAL A 159 3.59 6.53 -12.62
C VAL A 159 2.78 5.27 -12.37
N ALA A 160 1.49 5.27 -12.74
CA ALA A 160 0.62 4.10 -12.61
C ALA A 160 1.14 2.91 -13.44
N CYS A 161 1.64 3.15 -14.67
CA CYS A 161 2.27 2.11 -15.48
C CYS A 161 3.54 1.55 -14.81
N LEU A 162 4.37 2.40 -14.22
CA LEU A 162 5.57 1.96 -13.51
C LEU A 162 5.20 1.07 -12.33
N VAL A 163 4.30 1.52 -11.46
CA VAL A 163 3.86 0.74 -10.30
C VAL A 163 3.14 -0.54 -10.73
N GLY A 164 2.33 -0.50 -11.79
CA GLY A 164 1.69 -1.69 -12.37
C GLY A 164 2.71 -2.69 -12.93
N LYS A 165 3.79 -2.22 -13.57
CA LYS A 165 4.90 -3.08 -14.01
C LYS A 165 5.63 -3.69 -12.81
N MET A 166 5.89 -2.89 -11.77
CA MET A 166 6.49 -3.40 -10.53
C MET A 166 5.62 -4.48 -9.91
N ALA A 167 4.29 -4.28 -9.88
CA ALA A 167 3.35 -5.30 -9.44
C ALA A 167 3.50 -6.56 -10.28
N LEU A 168 3.36 -6.49 -11.61
CA LEU A 168 3.51 -7.65 -12.51
C LEU A 168 4.81 -8.45 -12.31
N LEU A 169 5.88 -7.76 -11.90
CA LEU A 169 7.21 -8.30 -11.67
C LEU A 169 7.47 -8.66 -10.20
N GLY A 170 6.44 -8.72 -9.35
CA GLY A 170 6.50 -9.10 -7.93
C GLY A 170 7.34 -8.17 -7.10
N PHE A 171 7.16 -6.88 -7.34
CA PHE A 171 7.69 -5.77 -6.57
C PHE A 171 9.22 -5.76 -6.47
N PRO A 172 9.94 -5.66 -7.61
CA PRO A 172 11.37 -5.39 -7.60
C PRO A 172 11.65 -4.04 -6.93
N GLU A 173 12.88 -3.88 -6.45
CA GLU A 173 13.32 -2.59 -5.91
C GLU A 173 13.47 -1.58 -7.04
N TYR A 174 12.95 -0.36 -6.83
CA TYR A 174 13.15 0.75 -7.76
C TYR A 174 14.35 1.57 -7.32
N ARG A 175 15.28 1.83 -8.25
CA ARG A 175 16.46 2.65 -8.01
C ARG A 175 16.70 3.62 -9.17
N VAL A 176 17.36 4.74 -8.86
CA VAL A 176 17.86 5.68 -9.86
C VAL A 176 19.39 5.60 -9.85
N GLU A 177 19.97 5.13 -10.94
CA GLU A 177 21.42 5.01 -11.10
C GLU A 177 22.06 6.37 -11.38
N PRO A 178 23.38 6.52 -11.12
CA PRO A 178 24.13 7.71 -11.51
C PRO A 178 23.92 8.06 -12.99
N GLY A 179 23.47 9.30 -13.26
CA GLY A 179 23.05 9.73 -14.60
C GLY A 179 21.54 9.76 -14.81
N GLY A 180 20.73 9.45 -13.78
CA GLY A 180 19.27 9.58 -13.81
C GLY A 180 18.56 8.41 -14.48
N VAL A 181 19.26 7.28 -14.67
CA VAL A 181 18.68 6.09 -15.30
C VAL A 181 17.88 5.31 -14.26
N GLU A 182 16.59 5.18 -14.51
CA GLU A 182 15.68 4.45 -13.62
C GLU A 182 15.74 2.95 -13.91
N VAL A 183 15.91 2.14 -12.86
CA VAL A 183 16.06 0.68 -12.96
C VAL A 183 15.22 -0.05 -11.92
N LEU A 184 14.79 -1.26 -12.29
CA LEU A 184 14.18 -2.23 -11.39
C LEU A 184 15.20 -3.32 -11.09
N VAL A 185 15.43 -3.58 -9.80
CA VAL A 185 16.46 -4.49 -9.29
C VAL A 185 15.80 -5.67 -8.58
N PHE A 186 16.18 -6.88 -8.96
CA PHE A 186 15.68 -8.11 -8.35
C PHE A 186 16.76 -8.77 -7.49
N THR A 187 16.36 -9.20 -6.29
CA THR A 187 17.22 -9.97 -5.37
C THR A 187 17.36 -11.43 -5.80
N GLU A 188 16.37 -11.98 -6.52
CA GLU A 188 16.39 -13.32 -7.09
C GLU A 188 16.06 -13.29 -8.60
N LYS A 189 15.91 -14.47 -9.21
CA LYS A 189 15.54 -14.58 -10.62
C LYS A 189 14.16 -13.96 -10.87
N PRO A 190 13.96 -13.15 -11.93
CA PRO A 190 12.69 -12.48 -12.19
C PRO A 190 11.50 -13.44 -12.34
N GLU A 191 11.73 -14.69 -12.73
CA GLU A 191 10.70 -15.72 -12.84
C GLU A 191 10.15 -16.16 -11.48
N ALA A 192 10.94 -16.03 -10.41
CA ALA A 192 10.52 -16.36 -9.03
C ALA A 192 9.60 -15.29 -8.43
N HIS A 193 9.58 -14.09 -9.01
CA HIS A 193 8.84 -12.94 -8.52
C HIS A 193 7.66 -12.56 -9.43
N ARG A 194 7.03 -13.47 -10.19
CA ARG A 194 5.87 -13.06 -11.01
C ARG A 194 4.56 -13.39 -10.31
N PHE A 195 3.61 -12.46 -10.34
CA PHE A 195 2.25 -12.79 -10.00
C PHE A 195 1.64 -13.73 -11.03
N LEU A 196 0.84 -14.66 -10.52
CA LEU A 196 -0.01 -15.51 -11.34
C LEU A 196 -1.03 -14.66 -12.10
N ILE A 197 -1.42 -15.09 -13.30
CA ILE A 197 -2.33 -14.31 -14.16
C ILE A 197 -3.73 -14.13 -13.51
N GLU A 198 -4.12 -15.09 -12.68
CA GLU A 198 -5.31 -15.07 -11.86
C GLU A 198 -5.30 -13.90 -10.87
N TRP A 199 -4.13 -13.56 -10.32
CA TRP A 199 -3.95 -12.39 -9.46
C TRP A 199 -4.24 -11.10 -10.23
N LEU A 200 -3.72 -11.00 -11.46
CA LEU A 200 -3.92 -9.82 -12.31
C LEU A 200 -5.37 -9.67 -12.77
N ALA A 201 -6.03 -10.77 -13.08
CA ALA A 201 -7.44 -10.78 -13.45
C ALA A 201 -8.32 -10.30 -12.29
N PHE A 202 -8.01 -10.75 -11.07
CA PHE A 202 -8.75 -10.34 -9.87
C PHE A 202 -8.58 -8.85 -9.54
N HIS A 203 -7.42 -8.28 -9.87
CA HIS A 203 -7.14 -6.87 -9.70
C HIS A 203 -7.35 -6.06 -10.99
N ALA A 204 -7.99 -6.57 -12.04
CA ALA A 204 -8.22 -5.73 -13.22
C ALA A 204 -9.22 -4.61 -12.86
N ASN A 205 -8.84 -3.33 -13.01
CA ASN A 205 -9.80 -2.24 -12.83
C ASN A 205 -10.62 -2.06 -14.13
N PRO A 206 -11.93 -2.39 -14.13
CA PRO A 206 -12.76 -2.19 -15.32
C PRO A 206 -12.87 -0.70 -15.71
N GLN A 207 -12.61 0.22 -14.78
CA GLN A 207 -12.66 1.67 -14.98
C GLN A 207 -11.32 2.28 -15.43
N ASN A 208 -10.27 1.49 -15.65
CA ASN A 208 -8.96 2.01 -16.11
C ASN A 208 -9.07 2.91 -17.34
N HIS A 209 -9.98 2.60 -18.27
CA HIS A 209 -10.24 3.43 -19.45
C HIS A 209 -10.70 4.85 -19.10
N ASN A 210 -11.55 5.01 -18.08
CA ASN A 210 -12.02 6.31 -17.58
C ASN A 210 -10.90 7.11 -16.93
N LEU A 211 -9.88 6.43 -16.40
CA LEU A 211 -8.70 7.01 -15.76
C LEU A 211 -7.55 7.26 -16.75
N GLY A 212 -7.73 6.98 -18.04
CA GLY A 212 -6.67 7.08 -19.05
C GLY A 212 -5.55 6.04 -18.89
N LEU A 213 -5.82 4.96 -18.16
CA LEU A 213 -4.88 3.90 -17.84
C LEU A 213 -5.06 2.68 -18.76
N PRO A 214 -3.96 1.98 -19.13
CA PRO A 214 -4.04 0.67 -19.77
C PRO A 214 -4.83 -0.35 -18.94
N SER A 215 -5.60 -1.22 -19.61
CA SER A 215 -6.41 -2.24 -18.96
C SER A 215 -5.63 -3.28 -18.15
N TRP A 216 -4.34 -3.46 -18.43
CA TRP A 216 -3.49 -4.41 -17.70
C TRP A 216 -3.02 -3.88 -16.34
N ILE A 217 -3.19 -2.58 -16.05
CA ILE A 217 -2.78 -2.02 -14.76
C ILE A 217 -3.71 -2.56 -13.67
N PRO A 218 -3.18 -3.18 -12.61
CA PRO A 218 -4.00 -3.63 -11.51
C PRO A 218 -4.66 -2.44 -10.78
N ASP A 219 -5.83 -2.69 -10.22
CA ASP A 219 -6.60 -1.79 -9.38
C ASP A 219 -5.96 -1.72 -8.01
N LEU A 220 -4.99 -0.83 -7.91
CA LEU A 220 -4.27 -0.56 -6.67
C LEU A 220 -4.86 0.62 -5.90
N ILE A 221 -5.98 1.19 -6.36
CA ILE A 221 -6.47 2.50 -5.89
C ILE A 221 -7.95 2.47 -5.49
N SER A 222 -8.77 1.61 -6.07
CA SER A 222 -10.19 1.58 -5.70
C SER A 222 -10.37 0.98 -4.30
N PRO A 223 -11.23 1.58 -3.45
CA PRO A 223 -11.50 1.10 -2.09
C PRO A 223 -12.17 -0.29 -2.03
N HIS A 224 -12.61 -0.82 -3.18
CA HIS A 224 -13.15 -2.18 -3.32
C HIS A 224 -12.09 -3.23 -3.68
N SER A 225 -10.84 -2.84 -3.91
CA SER A 225 -9.74 -3.77 -4.10
C SER A 225 -9.38 -4.37 -2.74
N PRO A 226 -9.54 -5.69 -2.54
CA PRO A 226 -9.56 -6.28 -1.20
C PRO A 226 -8.13 -6.45 -0.68
N GLY A 227 -7.52 -5.35 -0.22
CA GLY A 227 -6.18 -5.36 0.39
C GLY A 227 -6.04 -6.32 1.57
N LEU A 228 -7.16 -6.64 2.25
CA LEU A 228 -7.22 -7.59 3.37
C LEU A 228 -7.25 -9.07 2.96
N ILE A 229 -7.78 -9.43 1.78
CA ILE A 229 -7.76 -10.81 1.29
C ILE A 229 -6.32 -11.21 0.90
N MET A 230 -5.48 -10.22 0.63
CA MET A 230 -4.22 -10.40 -0.09
C MET A 230 -2.96 -10.49 0.77
N SER A 231 -2.91 -9.93 1.97
CA SER A 231 -1.83 -10.25 2.93
C SER A 231 -1.85 -11.75 3.30
N GLY A 232 -3.05 -12.34 3.33
CA GLY A 232 -3.26 -13.78 3.44
C GLY A 232 -2.67 -14.55 2.24
N PHE A 233 -2.95 -14.13 1.01
CA PHE A 233 -2.44 -14.81 -0.19
C PHE A 233 -0.92 -14.62 -0.40
N TYR A 234 -0.37 -13.44 -0.12
CA TYR A 234 1.07 -13.20 -0.20
C TYR A 234 1.84 -14.07 0.81
N ASN A 235 1.27 -14.29 1.99
CA ASN A 235 1.78 -15.25 2.96
C ASN A 235 1.59 -16.72 2.55
N THR A 236 0.74 -17.05 1.56
CA THR A 236 0.55 -18.44 1.11
C THR A 236 1.52 -18.89 0.01
N LEU A 237 2.06 -17.99 -0.82
CA LEU A 237 3.01 -18.35 -1.88
C LEU A 237 4.42 -18.63 -1.37
N HIS A 238 4.81 -18.06 -0.23
CA HIS A 238 5.99 -18.49 0.51
C HIS A 238 5.77 -19.77 1.35
N MET A 239 4.55 -20.36 1.37
CA MET A 239 4.20 -21.45 2.29
C MET A 239 3.99 -22.84 1.69
N GLN A 240 3.92 -23.09 0.38
CA GLN A 240 3.81 -24.48 -0.10
C GLN A 240 4.69 -24.74 -1.31
N GLY A 241 5.75 -25.50 -1.08
CA GLY A 241 6.67 -25.95 -2.10
C GLY A 241 5.99 -26.60 -3.30
N GLY A 242 6.61 -26.39 -4.46
CA GLY A 242 6.55 -27.26 -5.62
C GLY A 242 5.15 -27.67 -6.08
N LYS A 243 4.52 -26.84 -6.92
CA LYS A 243 3.74 -27.39 -8.03
C LYS A 243 4.29 -26.81 -9.32
N GLU A 244 4.85 -27.69 -10.15
CA GLU A 244 5.29 -27.36 -11.50
C GLU A 244 4.12 -26.75 -12.27
N ILE A 245 4.23 -25.46 -12.57
CA ILE A 245 3.39 -24.79 -13.56
C ILE A 245 4.15 -24.92 -14.89
N PRO A 246 3.57 -25.52 -15.93
CA PRO A 246 4.26 -25.67 -17.20
C PRO A 246 4.56 -24.28 -17.80
N ALA A 247 5.82 -24.10 -18.22
CA ALA A 247 6.30 -22.82 -18.76
C ALA A 247 5.61 -22.49 -20.10
N PRO A 248 5.14 -21.25 -20.32
CA PRO A 248 4.73 -20.82 -21.65
C PRO A 248 5.96 -20.67 -22.55
N GLU A 249 6.00 -21.40 -23.67
CA GLU A 249 6.99 -21.20 -24.72
C GLU A 249 6.78 -19.85 -25.40
N VAL A 250 7.68 -18.90 -25.13
CA VAL A 250 7.81 -17.66 -25.90
C VAL A 250 9.02 -17.78 -26.82
N ARG A 251 8.79 -17.95 -28.12
CA ARG A 251 9.85 -17.92 -29.15
C ARG A 251 10.28 -16.47 -29.40
N LEU A 252 11.44 -16.09 -28.87
CA LEU A 252 12.13 -14.87 -29.28
C LEU A 252 12.86 -15.10 -30.61
N ARG A 253 12.66 -14.19 -31.58
CA ARG A 253 13.41 -14.18 -32.83
C ARG A 253 14.90 -13.95 -32.54
N GLN A 254 15.68 -15.00 -32.81
CA GLN A 254 17.12 -15.05 -33.14
C GLN A 254 18.05 -14.06 -32.42
N GLY A 255 18.81 -14.60 -31.46
CA GLY A 255 20.26 -14.62 -31.58
C GLY A 255 21.05 -13.52 -30.87
N THR A 256 21.22 -13.62 -29.56
CA THR A 256 22.50 -13.35 -28.90
C THR A 256 22.50 -14.00 -27.51
N ARG A 257 23.44 -14.93 -27.28
CA ARG A 257 23.69 -15.50 -25.94
C ARG A 257 24.76 -14.66 -25.26
N PHE A 258 24.38 -13.97 -24.19
CA PHE A 258 25.33 -13.33 -23.29
C PHE A 258 25.93 -14.40 -22.37
N GLN A 259 27.26 -14.56 -22.37
CA GLN A 259 27.99 -15.37 -21.39
C GLN A 259 28.66 -14.43 -20.39
N TRP A 260 28.33 -14.58 -19.12
CA TRP A 260 28.85 -13.78 -18.02
C TRP A 260 29.95 -14.54 -17.27
N SER A 261 31.05 -13.84 -16.95
CA SER A 261 32.29 -14.42 -16.38
C SER A 261 32.63 -13.88 -14.98
N GLY A 262 31.64 -13.41 -14.21
CA GLY A 262 31.86 -12.91 -12.84
C GLY A 262 31.52 -13.95 -11.76
N SER A 263 32.06 -13.77 -10.56
CA SER A 263 31.97 -14.71 -9.43
C SER A 263 30.86 -14.42 -8.41
N SER A 264 29.98 -13.45 -8.66
CA SER A 264 28.77 -13.17 -7.84
C SER A 264 27.59 -12.83 -8.75
N LEU A 265 26.55 -13.69 -8.79
CA LEU A 265 25.38 -13.50 -9.66
C LEU A 265 24.94 -12.03 -9.63
N PRO A 266 24.88 -11.33 -10.78
CA PRO A 266 24.49 -9.94 -10.77
C PRO A 266 23.03 -9.85 -10.30
N PRO A 267 22.64 -8.80 -9.55
CA PRO A 267 21.23 -8.48 -9.43
C PRO A 267 20.66 -8.38 -10.85
N TRP A 268 19.48 -8.95 -11.09
CA TRP A 268 18.83 -8.77 -12.38
C TRP A 268 18.37 -7.32 -12.44
N ILE A 269 18.84 -6.57 -13.44
CA ILE A 269 18.53 -5.15 -13.60
C ILE A 269 17.71 -5.00 -14.87
N LEU A 270 16.50 -4.46 -14.75
CA LEU A 270 15.65 -4.10 -15.88
C LEU A 270 15.56 -2.56 -15.95
N PRO A 271 15.97 -1.92 -17.04
CA PRO A 271 15.76 -0.49 -17.20
C PRO A 271 14.26 -0.20 -17.23
N VAL A 272 13.82 0.84 -16.53
CA VAL A 272 12.44 1.31 -16.62
C VAL A 272 12.27 1.89 -18.02
N PRO A 273 11.48 1.27 -18.92
CA PRO A 273 11.34 1.81 -20.26
C PRO A 273 10.61 3.13 -20.18
N ASP A 274 11.23 4.19 -20.70
CA ASP A 274 10.59 5.48 -20.88
C ASP A 274 9.31 5.26 -21.71
N VAL A 275 8.15 5.56 -21.11
CA VAL A 275 6.85 5.40 -21.77
C VAL A 275 6.73 6.37 -22.96
N ARG A 276 7.66 7.33 -23.08
CA ARG A 276 7.79 8.27 -24.20
C ARG A 276 8.51 7.67 -25.41
N ARG A 277 7.90 6.69 -26.09
CA ARG A 277 8.11 6.48 -27.53
C ARG A 277 6.81 6.15 -28.24
N ARG A 278 6.07 7.21 -28.57
CA ARG A 278 5.20 7.25 -29.76
C ARG A 278 5.31 8.63 -30.42
N SER A 279 6.45 8.91 -31.02
CA SER A 279 6.47 9.63 -32.29
C SER A 279 6.35 8.57 -33.39
N ILE A 280 5.13 8.10 -33.62
CA ILE A 280 4.82 7.46 -34.90
C ILE A 280 4.63 8.63 -35.86
N SER A 281 5.70 9.04 -36.54
CA SER A 281 5.56 9.74 -37.80
C SER A 281 4.92 8.75 -38.76
N TYR A 282 3.65 8.96 -39.08
CA TYR A 282 3.15 8.51 -40.37
C TYR A 282 3.73 9.48 -41.41
N ASP A 283 4.24 8.89 -42.49
CA ASP A 283 4.93 9.52 -43.62
C ASP A 283 4.36 10.87 -44.08
#